data_AF-A0A1Q3EUN3-F1
#
_entry.id   AF-A0A1Q3EUN3-F1
#
_cell.length_a   1.000
_cell.length_b   1.000
_cell.length_c   1.000
_cell.angle_alpha   90.00
_cell.angle_beta   90.00
_cell.angle_gamma   90.00
#
_symmetry.space_group_name_H-M   'P 1'
#
loop_
_entity.id
_entity.type
_entity.pdbx_description
1 polymer ?
#
loop_
_entity_poly.entity_id
_entity_poly.type
_entity_poly.pdbx_seq_one_letter_code
_entity_poly.pdbx_strand_id
1 'polypeptide(L)'
;MAKSSLTLLACLVAVAFLVGVTAQKNRMCPLCSNYSLPTCGTDGVTYVNPCMLDCKAGRMGVTKKHLGPCGCSLEDQLKDKKCIQGPG
;
A
#
# COMPACT_ATOMS: atom_id res chain seq x y z
N MET A 1 25.87 -41.06 19.03
CA MET A 1 25.27 -39.91 19.76
C MET A 1 25.01 -38.68 18.86
N ALA A 2 25.08 -38.76 17.53
CA ALA A 2 24.91 -37.61 16.62
C ALA A 2 23.46 -37.34 16.15
N LYS A 3 22.55 -38.30 16.32
CA LYS A 3 21.15 -38.21 15.86
C LYS A 3 20.36 -37.14 16.63
N SER A 4 20.62 -36.99 17.93
CA SER A 4 19.94 -36.02 18.80
C SER A 4 20.27 -34.56 18.44
N SER A 5 21.52 -34.28 18.05
CA SER A 5 21.95 -32.96 17.60
C SER A 5 21.35 -32.60 16.23
N LEU A 6 21.29 -33.58 15.31
CA LEU A 6 20.69 -33.39 13.99
C LEU A 6 19.17 -33.17 14.07
N THR A 7 18.47 -33.87 14.96
CA THR A 7 17.04 -33.65 15.20
C THR A 7 16.73 -32.27 15.78
N LEU A 8 17.58 -31.75 16.67
CA LEU A 8 17.40 -30.41 17.24
C LEU A 8 17.57 -29.32 16.18
N LEU A 9 18.61 -29.42 15.36
CA LEU A 9 18.84 -28.49 14.23
C LEU A 9 17.69 -28.51 13.22
N ALA A 10 17.21 -29.69 12.84
CA ALA A 10 16.08 -29.83 11.93
C ALA A 10 14.80 -29.20 12.51
N CYS A 11 14.52 -29.41 13.81
CA CYS A 11 13.39 -28.78 14.49
C CYS A 11 13.51 -27.25 14.52
N LEU A 12 14.68 -26.70 14.84
CA LEU A 12 14.88 -25.24 14.88
C LEU A 12 14.68 -24.59 13.50
N VAL A 13 15.19 -25.23 12.45
CA VAL A 13 14.99 -24.79 11.06
C VAL A 13 13.50 -24.88 10.70
N ALA A 14 12.84 -26.00 10.96
CA ALA A 14 11.42 -26.17 10.70
C ALA A 14 10.56 -25.12 11.43
N VAL A 15 10.84 -24.86 12.71
CA VAL A 15 10.16 -23.82 13.51
C VAL A 15 10.39 -22.43 12.92
N ALA A 16 11.61 -22.09 12.52
CA ALA A 16 11.90 -20.79 11.90
C ALA A 16 11.17 -20.59 10.56
N PHE A 17 11.11 -21.63 9.72
CA PHE A 17 10.35 -21.60 8.47
C PHE A 17 8.84 -21.48 8.72
N LEU A 18 8.29 -22.25 9.66
CA LEU A 18 6.87 -22.17 10.02
C LEU A 18 6.50 -20.79 10.59
N VAL A 19 7.36 -20.19 11.42
CA VAL A 19 7.15 -18.82 11.93
C VAL A 19 7.24 -17.80 10.79
N GLY A 20 8.22 -17.92 9.89
CA GLY A 20 8.39 -17.01 8.75
C GLY A 20 7.24 -17.02 7.74
N VAL A 21 6.56 -18.16 7.56
CA VAL A 21 5.44 -18.32 6.61
C VAL A 21 4.13 -17.67 7.11
N THR A 22 4.01 -17.37 8.41
CA THR A 22 2.75 -16.83 8.99
C THR A 22 2.59 -15.31 8.90
N ALA A 23 3.53 -14.58 8.33
CA ALA A 23 3.45 -13.11 8.17
C ALA A 23 2.56 -12.68 6.99
N GLN A 24 1.34 -13.20 6.87
CA GLN A 24 0.37 -12.70 5.90
C GLN A 24 -0.37 -11.50 6.51
N LYS A 25 0.09 -10.29 6.19
CA LYS A 25 -0.66 -9.07 6.50
C LYS A 25 -2.01 -9.18 5.80
N ASN A 26 -3.10 -9.43 6.54
CA ASN A 26 -4.44 -9.45 5.97
C ASN A 26 -4.81 -8.00 5.59
N ARG A 27 -4.78 -7.69 4.30
CA ARG A 27 -4.97 -6.33 3.78
C ARG A 27 -6.45 -6.11 3.48
N MET A 28 -7.28 -6.23 4.51
CA MET A 28 -8.67 -5.83 4.44
C MET A 28 -8.72 -4.32 4.19
N CYS A 29 -9.51 -3.90 3.22
CA CYS A 29 -9.69 -2.47 2.97
C CYS A 29 -10.57 -1.86 4.06
N PRO A 30 -10.19 -0.68 4.60
CA PRO A 30 -11.08 0.04 5.51
C PRO A 30 -12.37 0.44 4.78
N LEU A 31 -13.47 0.57 5.53
CA LEU A 31 -14.66 1.24 5.02
C LEU A 31 -14.35 2.72 4.84
N CYS A 32 -14.35 3.18 3.60
CA CYS A 32 -14.06 4.57 3.25
C CYS A 32 -15.35 5.35 3.01
N SER A 33 -15.49 6.51 3.64
CA SER A 33 -16.54 7.47 3.26
C SER A 33 -16.23 8.05 1.86
N ASN A 34 -17.27 8.41 1.11
CA ASN A 34 -17.15 8.97 -0.24
C ASN A 34 -16.85 10.48 -0.26
N TYR A 35 -15.93 10.95 0.59
CA TYR A 35 -15.48 12.34 0.53
C TYR A 35 -14.47 12.53 -0.60
N SER A 36 -14.48 13.72 -1.20
CA SER A 36 -13.60 14.07 -2.31
C SER A 36 -12.36 14.79 -1.79
N LEU A 37 -11.25 14.06 -1.71
CA LEU A 37 -9.92 14.60 -1.42
C LEU A 37 -8.91 13.90 -2.34
N PRO A 38 -8.87 14.28 -3.64
CA PRO A 38 -8.09 13.58 -4.63
C PRO A 38 -6.63 13.36 -4.20
N THR A 39 -6.11 12.17 -4.44
CA THR A 39 -4.74 11.80 -4.05
C THR A 39 -4.09 11.00 -5.16
N CYS A 40 -2.90 11.40 -5.60
CA CYS A 40 -2.16 10.70 -6.64
C CYS A 40 -1.33 9.56 -6.03
N GLY A 41 -1.48 8.35 -6.56
CA GLY A 41 -0.67 7.18 -6.20
C GLY A 41 0.65 7.12 -6.97
N THR A 42 1.59 6.31 -6.48
CA THR A 42 2.85 6.01 -7.17
C THR A 42 2.66 5.21 -8.45
N ASP A 43 1.48 4.63 -8.64
CA ASP A 43 1.01 3.98 -9.87
C ASP A 43 0.47 4.98 -10.91
N GLY A 44 0.47 6.29 -10.60
CA GLY A 44 -0.05 7.33 -11.50
C GLY A 44 -1.58 7.40 -11.56
N VAL A 45 -2.28 6.71 -10.66
CA VAL A 45 -3.74 6.74 -10.56
C VAL A 45 -4.20 7.78 -9.54
N THR A 46 -5.23 8.55 -9.90
CA THR A 46 -5.91 9.45 -8.97
C THR A 46 -6.94 8.66 -8.16
N TYR A 47 -6.77 8.64 -6.84
CA TYR A 47 -7.73 8.08 -5.89
C TYR A 47 -8.65 9.19 -5.39
N VAL A 48 -9.95 8.90 -5.29
CA VAL A 48 -10.98 9.86 -4.83
C VAL A 48 -10.68 10.42 -3.43
N ASN A 49 -10.05 9.61 -2.57
CA ASN A 49 -9.53 10.03 -1.28
C ASN A 49 -8.36 9.14 -0.81
N PRO A 50 -7.60 9.57 0.22
CA PRO A 50 -6.49 8.79 0.77
C PRO A 50 -6.90 7.40 1.28
N CYS A 51 -8.11 7.26 1.82
CA CYS A 51 -8.59 5.97 2.33
C CYS A 51 -8.69 4.92 1.20
N MET A 52 -9.18 5.32 0.03
CA MET A 52 -9.24 4.45 -1.16
C MET A 52 -7.84 4.10 -1.69
N LEU A 53 -6.88 5.00 -1.56
CA LEU A 53 -5.47 4.70 -1.85
C LEU A 53 -4.93 3.65 -0.89
N ASP A 54 -5.17 3.80 0.42
CA ASP A 54 -4.68 2.87 1.44
C ASP A 54 -5.24 1.44 1.26
N CYS A 55 -6.49 1.33 0.83
CA CYS A 55 -7.09 0.06 0.41
C CYS A 55 -6.27 -0.61 -0.71
N LYS A 56 -5.86 0.16 -1.73
CA LYS A 56 -5.02 -0.36 -2.82
C LYS A 56 -3.59 -0.62 -2.38
N ALA A 57 -3.02 0.24 -1.55
CA ALA A 57 -1.68 0.10 -0.98
C ALA A 57 -1.51 -1.25 -0.29
N GLY A 58 -2.58 -1.69 0.38
CA GLY A 58 -2.60 -2.98 1.00
C GLY A 58 -2.49 -4.15 0.02
N ARG A 59 -3.18 -4.07 -1.11
CA ARG A 59 -3.27 -5.18 -2.08
C ARG A 59 -2.15 -5.21 -3.10
N MET A 60 -1.66 -4.04 -3.52
CA MET A 60 -0.78 -3.91 -4.70
C MET A 60 0.51 -3.12 -4.42
N GLY A 61 0.74 -2.70 -3.17
CA GLY A 61 1.97 -1.98 -2.80
C GLY A 61 2.05 -0.55 -3.34
N VAL A 62 0.93 0.04 -3.75
CA VAL A 62 0.83 1.45 -4.16
C VAL A 62 1.01 2.34 -2.94
N THR A 63 1.67 3.49 -3.07
CA THR A 63 1.81 4.49 -2.00
C THR A 63 1.39 5.86 -2.49
N LYS A 64 1.17 6.81 -1.58
CA LYS A 64 0.86 8.19 -1.95
C LYS A 64 2.08 8.85 -2.62
N LYS A 65 1.88 9.41 -3.81
CA LYS A 65 2.85 10.26 -4.49
C LYS A 65 2.69 11.72 -4.05
N HIS A 66 1.49 12.28 -4.17
CA HIS A 66 1.15 13.62 -3.68
C HIS A 66 -0.36 13.78 -3.43
N LEU A 67 -0.74 14.83 -2.71
CA LEU A 67 -2.15 15.24 -2.62
C LEU A 67 -2.58 15.94 -3.91
N GLY A 68 -3.86 15.83 -4.24
CA GLY A 68 -4.42 16.26 -5.53
C GLY A 68 -4.44 15.13 -6.58
N PRO A 69 -5.10 15.37 -7.72
CA PRO A 69 -5.11 14.42 -8.84
C PRO A 69 -3.72 14.29 -9.48
N CYS A 70 -3.45 13.14 -10.06
CA CYS A 70 -2.26 12.96 -10.90
C CYS A 70 -2.31 13.88 -12.13
N GLY A 71 -1.13 14.27 -12.62
CA GLY A 71 -1.00 15.19 -13.76
C GLY A 71 -1.13 16.66 -13.39
N CYS A 72 -1.29 17.00 -12.10
CA CYS A 72 -1.23 18.38 -11.62
C CYS A 72 0.09 18.61 -10.87
N SER A 73 0.93 19.50 -11.38
CA SER A 73 2.13 19.97 -10.69
C SER A 73 1.79 21.12 -9.73
N LEU A 74 2.68 21.39 -8.76
CA LEU A 74 2.53 22.54 -7.85
C LEU A 74 2.50 23.88 -8.61
N GLU A 75 3.13 23.94 -9.79
CA GLU A 75 3.12 25.12 -10.66
C GLU A 75 1.74 25.34 -11.30
N ASP A 76 1.02 24.25 -11.61
CA ASP A 76 -0.34 24.29 -12.16
C ASP A 76 -1.36 24.77 -11.10
N GLN A 77 -1.17 24.38 -9.83
CA GLN A 77 -2.03 24.76 -8.70
C GLN A 77 -2.07 26.28 -8.46
N LEU A 78 -0.98 27.00 -8.77
CA LEU A 78 -0.89 28.45 -8.60
C LEU A 78 -1.41 29.23 -9.82
N LYS A 79 -1.29 28.67 -11.02
CA LYS A 79 -1.64 29.36 -12.27
C LYS A 79 -3.10 29.13 -12.68
N ASP A 80 -3.68 27.98 -12.34
CA ASP A 80 -5.05 27.63 -12.68
C ASP A 80 -5.74 27.00 -11.47
N LYS A 81 -6.70 27.70 -10.85
CA LYS A 81 -7.51 27.25 -9.70
C LYS A 81 -8.40 26.00 -9.99
N LYS A 82 -8.03 25.13 -10.94
CA LYS A 82 -8.83 24.05 -11.53
C LYS A 82 -8.26 22.65 -11.37
N CYS A 83 -7.08 22.48 -10.78
CA CYS A 83 -6.48 21.16 -10.53
C CYS A 83 -7.22 20.30 -9.47
N ILE A 84 -8.54 20.43 -9.36
CA ILE A 84 -9.44 19.61 -8.54
C ILE A 84 -10.16 18.52 -9.35
N GLN A 85 -10.07 18.57 -10.68
CA GLN A 85 -10.59 17.55 -11.58
C GLN A 85 -9.45 17.17 -12.54
N GLY A 86 -8.79 16.04 -12.30
CA GLY A 86 -7.88 15.47 -13.28
C GLY A 86 -8.64 15.06 -14.55
N PRO A 87 -7.97 14.85 -15.69
CA PRO A 87 -8.61 14.28 -16.87
C PRO A 87 -9.08 12.86 -16.54
N GLY A 88 -10.38 12.60 -16.75
CA GLY A 88 -10.99 11.28 -16.65
C GLY A 88 -10.60 10.38 -17.81
#